data_AF-A0A822GPE4-F1
#
_entry.id   AF-A0A822GPE4-F1
#
_cell.length_a   1.000
_cell.length_b   1.000
_cell.length_c   1.000
_cell.angle_alpha   90.00
_cell.angle_beta   90.00
_cell.angle_gamma   90.00
#
_symmetry.space_group_name_H-M   'P 1'
#
loop_
_entity.id
_entity.type
_entity.pdbx_description
1 polymer ?
#
loop_
_entity_poly.entity_id
_entity_poly.type
_entity_poly.pdbx_seq_one_letter_code
_entity_poly.pdbx_strand_id
1 'polypeptide(L)'
;VRDYQADKNKIKDFLNEFEIDTADGYKASKYAKQLRSIANRDQTTLVIDIDDIATVDPELADAITENCRRYTQLFSQVIQEMLPEMKDKEIQNKDVLDVYIEHRTLMEQRMHHNAEETRDPMNHYPEELMRR
;
A
#
# COMPACT_ATOMS: atom_id res chain seq x y z
N VAL A 1 2.13 27.05 -2.88
CA VAL A 1 1.66 25.75 -3.39
C VAL A 1 2.29 24.69 -2.51
N ARG A 2 1.49 23.78 -1.95
CA ARG A 2 1.99 22.78 -1.01
C ARG A 2 2.87 21.75 -1.73
N ASP A 3 3.97 21.36 -1.09
CA ASP A 3 4.90 20.36 -1.62
C ASP A 3 4.52 18.96 -1.14
N TYR A 4 3.93 18.18 -2.04
CA TYR A 4 3.47 16.83 -1.74
C TYR A 4 4.61 15.81 -1.69
N GLN A 5 5.80 16.11 -2.20
CA GLN A 5 6.96 15.23 -2.04
C GLN A 5 7.50 15.32 -0.61
N ALA A 6 7.57 16.53 -0.07
CA ALA A 6 7.90 16.73 1.34
C ALA A 6 6.88 16.05 2.26
N ASP A 7 5.57 16.20 1.98
CA ASP A 7 4.52 15.53 2.76
C ASP A 7 4.63 13.99 2.69
N LYS A 8 5.03 13.40 1.55
CA LYS A 8 5.27 11.95 1.45
C LYS A 8 6.35 11.47 2.40
N ASN A 9 7.45 12.21 2.49
CA ASN A 9 8.56 11.85 3.38
C ASN A 9 8.11 11.93 4.85
N LYS A 10 7.40 13.01 5.22
CA LYS A 10 6.81 13.15 6.56
C LYS A 10 5.87 11.98 6.92
N ILE A 11 5.04 11.56 5.96
CA ILE A 11 4.15 10.40 6.15
C ILE A 11 4.96 9.12 6.37
N LYS A 12 6.02 8.91 5.59
CA LYS A 12 6.90 7.74 5.72
C LYS A 12 7.58 7.70 7.08
N ASP A 13 8.09 8.83 7.54
CA ASP A 13 8.75 8.97 8.84
C ASP A 13 7.74 8.72 9.97
N PHE A 14 6.54 9.32 9.89
CA PHE A 14 5.46 9.08 10.85
C PHE A 14 5.08 7.60 10.98
N LEU A 15 4.91 6.88 9.86
CA LEU A 15 4.54 5.47 9.88
C LEU A 15 5.60 4.56 10.52
N ASN A 16 6.88 4.95 10.46
CA ASN A 16 7.99 4.21 11.04
C ASN A 16 8.26 4.57 12.51
N GLU A 17 8.27 5.86 12.81
CA GLU A 17 8.78 6.39 14.09
C GLU A 17 7.70 6.63 15.13
N PHE A 18 6.41 6.56 14.76
CA PHE A 18 5.33 6.81 15.72
C PHE A 18 5.24 5.69 16.77
N GLU A 19 5.55 6.07 18.00
CA GLU A 19 5.52 5.23 19.19
C GLU A 19 4.44 5.71 20.16
N ILE A 20 3.67 4.77 20.71
CA ILE A 20 2.76 5.04 21.81
C ILE A 20 3.33 4.46 23.11
N ASP A 21 3.17 5.22 24.20
CA ASP A 21 3.50 4.74 25.53
C ASP A 21 2.41 3.76 25.98
N THR A 22 2.79 2.49 26.10
CA THR A 22 1.91 1.46 26.64
C THR A 22 1.88 1.60 28.16
N ALA A 23 0.77 1.25 28.81
CA ALA A 23 0.61 1.31 30.27
C ALA A 23 1.73 0.58 31.06
N ASP A 24 2.41 -0.37 30.44
CA ASP A 24 3.54 -1.12 30.99
C ASP A 24 4.90 -0.40 30.87
N GLY A 25 4.93 0.84 30.37
CA GLY A 25 6.14 1.65 30.20
C GLY A 25 7.00 1.28 28.98
N TYR A 26 6.50 0.37 28.12
CA TYR A 26 7.15 0.04 26.85
C TYR A 26 6.61 0.93 25.72
N LYS A 27 7.54 1.39 24.89
CA LYS A 27 7.22 2.07 23.64
C LYS A 27 6.84 1.05 22.58
N ALA A 28 5.62 1.14 22.08
CA ALA A 28 5.14 0.25 21.03
C ALA A 28 4.88 1.05 19.76
N SER A 29 5.47 0.64 18.64
CA SER A 29 5.21 1.25 17.33
C SER A 29 3.84 0.79 16.80
N LYS A 30 2.80 1.59 17.04
CA LYS A 30 1.39 1.27 16.71
C LYS A 30 1.22 0.95 15.23
N TYR A 31 1.69 1.83 14.35
CA TYR A 31 1.48 1.74 12.90
C TYR A 31 2.43 0.75 12.24
N ALA A 32 3.70 0.73 12.62
CA ALA A 32 4.67 -0.23 12.09
C ALA A 32 4.24 -1.69 12.32
N LYS A 33 3.64 -2.00 13.48
CA LYS A 33 3.10 -3.34 13.75
C LYS A 33 1.94 -3.70 12.82
N GLN A 34 1.01 -2.77 12.60
CA GLN A 34 -0.12 -2.99 11.68
C GLN A 34 0.36 -3.13 10.22
N LEU A 35 1.35 -2.34 9.80
CA LEU A 35 1.95 -2.46 8.48
C LEU A 35 2.58 -3.83 8.24
N ARG A 36 3.27 -4.40 9.24
CA ARG A 36 3.78 -5.79 9.16
C ARG A 36 2.64 -6.80 9.03
N SER A 37 1.57 -6.66 9.80
CA SER A 37 0.39 -7.53 9.68
C SER A 37 -0.26 -7.44 8.30
N ILE A 38 -0.27 -6.26 7.69
CA ILE A 38 -0.76 -6.06 6.31
C ILE A 38 0.19 -6.68 5.29
N ALA A 39 1.51 -6.49 5.46
CA ALA A 39 2.52 -7.08 4.58
C ALA A 39 2.48 -8.61 4.59
N ASN A 40 2.17 -9.21 5.74
CA ASN A 40 1.99 -10.65 5.91
C ASN A 40 0.60 -11.16 5.44
N ARG A 41 -0.30 -10.26 5.04
CA ARG A 41 -1.71 -10.52 4.68
C ARG A 41 -2.57 -11.08 5.83
N ASP A 42 -2.18 -10.82 7.07
CA ASP A 42 -2.99 -11.12 8.25
C ASP A 42 -4.08 -10.05 8.48
N GLN A 43 -3.87 -8.83 7.98
CA GLN A 43 -4.75 -7.67 8.13
C GLN A 43 -4.95 -6.98 6.77
N THR A 44 -6.17 -6.51 6.49
CA THR A 44 -6.51 -5.87 5.19
C THR A 44 -6.79 -4.37 5.31
N THR A 45 -7.08 -3.89 6.52
CA THR A 45 -7.51 -2.50 6.76
C THR A 45 -6.54 -1.82 7.71
N LEU A 46 -5.99 -0.67 7.33
CA LEU A 46 -5.21 0.20 8.22
C LEU A 46 -6.09 1.40 8.61
N VAL A 47 -6.25 1.63 9.91
CA VAL A 47 -6.93 2.83 10.43
C VAL A 47 -5.87 3.74 11.02
N ILE A 48 -5.78 4.96 10.47
CA ILE A 48 -4.84 5.99 10.91
C ILE A 48 -5.65 7.07 11.63
N ASP A 49 -5.25 7.36 12.85
CA ASP A 49 -5.86 8.42 13.64
C ASP A 49 -5.24 9.77 13.27
N ILE A 50 -6.07 10.78 13.03
CA ILE A 50 -5.60 12.12 12.70
C ILE A 50 -5.01 12.78 13.96
N ASP A 51 -5.50 12.42 15.15
CA ASP A 51 -4.98 12.95 16.42
C ASP A 51 -3.53 12.50 16.66
N ASP A 52 -3.18 11.28 16.25
CA ASP A 52 -1.81 10.75 16.30
C ASP A 52 -0.89 11.56 15.38
N ILE A 53 -1.36 11.91 14.18
CA ILE A 53 -0.61 12.75 13.23
C ILE A 53 -0.46 14.16 13.79
N ALA A 54 -1.52 14.73 14.35
CA ALA A 54 -1.52 16.09 14.90
C ALA A 54 -0.54 16.25 16.07
N THR A 55 -0.28 15.15 16.80
CA THR A 55 0.72 15.11 17.88
C THR A 55 2.15 15.26 17.36
N VAL A 56 2.44 14.77 16.16
CA VAL A 56 3.78 14.82 15.53
C VAL A 56 3.93 16.03 14.62
N ASP A 57 2.97 16.24 13.72
CA ASP A 57 2.93 17.34 12.76
C ASP A 57 1.49 17.86 12.61
N PRO A 58 1.12 18.93 13.36
CA PRO A 58 -0.21 19.52 13.28
C PRO A 58 -0.49 20.15 11.90
N GLU A 59 0.52 20.66 11.20
CA GLU A 59 0.35 21.26 9.87
C GLU A 59 0.02 20.18 8.81
N LEU A 60 0.53 18.97 8.99
CA LEU A 60 0.14 17.82 8.18
C LEU A 60 -1.30 17.37 8.49
N ALA A 61 -1.69 17.33 9.77
CA ALA A 61 -3.05 16.98 10.17
C ALA A 61 -4.10 17.95 9.62
N ASP A 62 -3.84 19.26 9.67
CA ASP A 62 -4.71 20.28 9.10
C ASP A 62 -4.86 20.09 7.58
N ALA A 63 -3.76 19.79 6.89
CA ALA A 63 -3.76 19.50 5.45
C ALA A 63 -4.64 18.31 5.07
N ILE A 64 -4.53 17.24 5.86
CA ILE A 64 -5.28 16.01 5.66
C ILE A 64 -6.76 16.35 5.80
N THR A 65 -7.13 17.11 6.82
CA THR A 65 -8.50 17.57 7.05
C THR A 65 -9.03 18.44 5.91
N GLU A 66 -8.20 19.34 5.37
CA GLU A 66 -8.55 20.18 4.22
C GLU A 66 -8.76 19.39 2.91
N ASN A 67 -8.01 18.29 2.70
CA ASN A 67 -8.10 17.49 1.48
C ASN A 67 -7.89 15.99 1.71
N CYS A 68 -8.83 15.36 2.42
CA CYS A 68 -8.74 13.95 2.77
C CYS A 68 -8.51 13.06 1.55
N ARG A 69 -9.23 13.30 0.43
CA ARG A 69 -9.16 12.45 -0.77
C ARG A 69 -7.75 12.37 -1.34
N ARG A 70 -7.03 13.49 -1.41
CA ARG A 70 -5.66 13.52 -1.93
C ARG A 70 -4.70 12.83 -0.96
N TYR A 71 -4.84 13.09 0.33
CA TYR A 71 -3.98 12.46 1.33
C TYR A 71 -4.23 10.95 1.43
N THR A 72 -5.46 10.46 1.26
CA THR A 72 -5.70 9.01 1.17
C THR A 72 -4.87 8.37 0.05
N GLN A 73 -4.83 9.00 -1.14
CA GLN A 73 -4.01 8.50 -2.26
C GLN A 73 -2.50 8.58 -1.96
N LEU A 74 -2.04 9.66 -1.32
CA LEU A 74 -0.64 9.80 -0.93
C LEU A 74 -0.22 8.75 0.10
N PHE A 75 -1.04 8.53 1.13
CA PHE A 75 -0.82 7.47 2.12
C PHE A 75 -0.81 6.10 1.46
N SER A 76 -1.75 5.80 0.55
CA SER A 76 -1.75 4.52 -0.17
C SER A 76 -0.46 4.29 -0.96
N GLN A 77 0.07 5.33 -1.63
CA GLN A 77 1.34 5.23 -2.36
C GLN A 77 2.51 4.98 -1.41
N VAL A 78 2.62 5.74 -0.32
CA VAL A 78 3.70 5.59 0.66
C VAL A 78 3.66 4.20 1.30
N ILE A 79 2.48 3.73 1.70
CA ILE A 79 2.30 2.38 2.27
C ILE A 79 2.74 1.32 1.26
N GLN A 80 2.31 1.42 0.00
CA GLN A 80 2.69 0.45 -1.04
C GLN A 80 4.21 0.40 -1.26
N GLU A 81 4.90 1.54 -1.18
CA GLU A 81 6.36 1.61 -1.27
C GLU A 81 7.05 0.97 -0.05
N MET A 82 6.44 1.04 1.14
CA MET A 82 7.01 0.52 2.40
C MET A 82 6.72 -0.97 2.64
N LEU A 83 5.61 -1.50 2.14
CA LEU A 83 5.19 -2.89 2.40
C LEU A 83 6.25 -3.97 2.08
N PRO A 84 7.04 -3.88 0.99
CA PRO A 84 8.08 -4.87 0.70
C PRO A 84 9.14 -5.01 1.80
N GLU A 85 9.51 -3.90 2.46
CA GLU A 85 10.53 -3.86 3.51
C GLU A 85 10.03 -4.46 4.83
N MET A 86 8.71 -4.45 5.05
CA MET A 86 8.05 -4.87 6.30
C MET A 86 7.62 -6.34 6.29
N LYS A 87 7.92 -7.08 5.22
CA LYS A 87 7.52 -8.48 5.06
C LYS A 87 8.48 -9.40 5.82
N ASP A 88 8.01 -9.93 6.96
CA ASP A 88 8.82 -10.80 7.82
C ASP A 88 8.66 -12.30 7.48
N LYS A 89 7.62 -12.68 6.71
CA LYS A 89 7.30 -14.09 6.42
C LYS A 89 6.92 -14.32 4.95
N GLU A 90 7.16 -15.53 4.47
CA GLU A 90 6.58 -15.99 3.21
C GLU A 90 5.08 -16.23 3.38
N ILE A 91 4.30 -15.60 2.50
CA ILE A 91 2.84 -15.67 2.51
C ILE A 91 2.44 -17.08 2.05
N GLN A 92 1.97 -17.90 2.99
CA GLN A 92 1.55 -19.28 2.72
C GLN A 92 0.17 -19.33 2.02
N ASN A 93 -0.74 -18.43 2.36
CA ASN A 93 -2.05 -18.30 1.72
C ASN A 93 -2.09 -17.07 0.82
N LYS A 94 -2.00 -17.28 -0.49
CA LYS A 94 -2.25 -16.23 -1.49
C LYS A 94 -3.76 -16.06 -1.67
N ASP A 95 -4.26 -14.83 -1.63
CA ASP A 95 -5.64 -14.55 -2.04
C ASP A 95 -5.80 -14.95 -3.51
N VAL A 96 -7.02 -15.32 -3.93
CA VAL A 96 -7.34 -15.61 -5.32
C VAL A 96 -6.95 -14.44 -6.23
N LEU A 97 -7.14 -13.20 -5.75
CA LEU A 97 -6.69 -11.99 -6.45
C LEU A 97 -5.17 -11.94 -6.59
N ASP A 98 -4.42 -12.33 -5.57
CA ASP A 98 -2.95 -12.34 -5.62
C ASP A 98 -2.42 -13.38 -6.61
N VAL A 99 -3.02 -14.57 -6.60
CA VAL A 99 -2.74 -15.63 -7.57
C VAL A 99 -3.03 -15.12 -8.98
N TYR A 100 -4.17 -14.47 -9.20
CA TYR A 100 -4.52 -13.88 -10.49
C TYR A 100 -3.51 -12.82 -10.95
N ILE A 101 -3.09 -11.91 -10.06
CA ILE A 101 -2.10 -10.87 -10.37
C ILE A 101 -0.74 -11.50 -10.73
N GLU A 102 -0.29 -12.51 -9.99
CA GLU A 102 0.94 -13.24 -10.25
C GLU A 102 0.90 -13.94 -11.62
N HIS A 103 -0.19 -14.66 -11.91
CA HIS A 103 -0.39 -15.30 -13.21
C HIS A 103 -0.40 -14.29 -14.36
N ARG A 104 -1.08 -13.15 -14.19
CA ARG A 104 -1.13 -12.09 -15.21
C ARG A 104 0.26 -11.49 -15.45
N THR A 105 0.99 -11.17 -14.39
CA THR A 105 2.36 -10.61 -14.48
C THR A 105 3.29 -11.58 -15.21
N LEU A 106 3.20 -12.88 -14.91
CA LEU A 106 3.99 -13.93 -15.56
C LEU A 106 3.61 -14.12 -17.04
N MET A 107 2.33 -13.97 -17.39
CA MET A 107 1.89 -13.96 -18.79
C MET A 107 2.37 -12.73 -19.54
N GLU A 108 2.28 -11.53 -18.94
CA GLU A 108 2.80 -10.29 -19.53
C GLU A 108 4.32 -10.37 -19.77
N GLN A 109 5.09 -10.87 -18.80
CA GLN A 109 6.53 -11.09 -18.96
C GLN A 109 6.86 -12.07 -20.09
N ARG A 110 6.10 -13.18 -20.24
CA ARG A 110 6.25 -14.13 -21.35
C ARG A 110 5.84 -13.52 -22.69
N MET A 111 4.78 -12.72 -22.72
CA MET A 111 4.33 -12.02 -23.93
C MET A 111 5.34 -10.97 -24.38
N HIS A 112 5.93 -10.21 -23.45
CA HIS A 112 7.01 -9.26 -23.76
C HIS A 112 8.30 -9.96 -24.22
N HIS A 113 8.59 -11.16 -23.72
CA HIS A 113 9.73 -11.95 -24.19
C HIS A 113 9.48 -12.60 -25.56
N ASN A 114 8.22 -12.87 -25.92
CA ASN A 114 7.82 -13.44 -27.22
C ASN A 114 7.36 -12.38 -28.25
N ALA A 115 7.38 -11.09 -27.92
CA ALA A 115 6.96 -9.98 -28.78
C ALA A 115 7.98 -9.62 -29.88
N GLU A 116 8.86 -10.56 -30.25
CA GLU A 116 9.46 -10.56 -31.59
C GLU A 116 8.52 -11.21 -32.63
N GLU A 117 7.44 -11.89 -32.22
CA GLU A 117 6.48 -12.49 -33.14
C GLU A 117 5.08 -11.86 -33.05
N THR A 118 4.78 -11.14 -34.13
CA THR A 118 3.54 -10.47 -34.52
C THR A 118 2.27 -11.28 -34.19
N ARG A 119 1.40 -10.78 -33.32
CA ARG A 119 -0.02 -11.20 -33.30
C ARG A 119 -0.96 -10.17 -32.68
N ASP A 120 -2.06 -9.94 -33.38
CA ASP A 120 -3.04 -8.87 -33.18
C ASP A 120 -3.82 -9.05 -31.85
N PRO A 121 -3.81 -8.07 -30.92
CA PRO A 121 -4.41 -8.17 -29.59
C PRO A 121 -5.94 -8.30 -29.58
N MET A 122 -6.61 -8.10 -30.71
CA MET A 122 -8.08 -8.17 -30.81
C MET A 122 -8.64 -9.60 -30.84
N ASN A 123 -7.80 -10.62 -30.94
CA ASN A 123 -8.23 -12.00 -31.16
C ASN A 123 -8.30 -12.87 -29.89
N HIS A 124 -8.19 -12.30 -28.68
CA HIS A 124 -7.85 -13.12 -27.53
C HIS A 124 -9.02 -13.72 -26.73
N TYR A 125 -10.23 -13.15 -26.67
CA TYR A 125 -11.26 -13.70 -25.80
C TYR A 125 -12.70 -13.60 -26.34
N PRO A 126 -13.53 -14.66 -26.19
CA PRO A 126 -14.96 -14.61 -26.49
C PRO A 126 -15.66 -13.54 -25.63
N GLU A 127 -16.48 -12.69 -26.26
CA GLU A 127 -17.18 -11.57 -25.60
C GLU A 127 -18.11 -12.01 -24.44
N GLU A 128 -18.52 -13.28 -24.43
CA GLU A 128 -19.37 -13.87 -23.40
C GLU A 128 -18.70 -13.90 -22.01
N LEU A 129 -17.36 -13.91 -21.95
CA LEU A 129 -16.60 -13.86 -20.69
C LEU A 129 -16.42 -12.44 -20.14
N MET A 130 -16.79 -11.42 -20.91
CA MET A 130 -16.61 -10.00 -20.56
C MET A 130 -17.92 -9.33 -20.12
N ARG A 131 -19.03 -10.08 -20.03
CA ARG A 131 -20.31 -9.57 -19.54
C ARG A 131 -20.72 -10.32 -18.28
N ARG A 132 -21.20 -9.57 -17.29
CA ARG A 132 -21.70 -10.05 -15.99
C ARG A 132 -22.83 -11.06 -16.14
#